data_AF-A0A178CIB2-F1
#
_entry.id   AF-A0A178CIB2-F1
#
_cell.length_a   1.000
_cell.length_b   1.000
_cell.length_c   1.000
_cell.angle_alpha   90.00
_cell.angle_beta   90.00
_cell.angle_gamma   90.00
#
_symmetry.space_group_name_H-M   'P 1'
#
loop_
_entity.id
_entity.type
_entity.pdbx_description
1 polymer ?
#
loop_
_entity_poly.entity_id
_entity_poly.type
_entity_poly.pdbx_seq_one_letter_code
_entity_poly.pdbx_strand_id
1 'polypeptide(L)'
;MPEAVPIETRLEGFFRSVLHHLLQSSRLGSDEALEAWKRKSSSTRSGWGWTAEDLQKMFLAWMLGSTVDITMFIDAFDKCESTLAACNLMDLLSKLKEHRDIGQYLSRPRFCISRRRYPNVGTSQPLQIVVERVNEADIMKYVDSSLQTPTGDLHGLSRRITSRSQGIFLWAFLAIQKDKEIQEDGESPNRLQGLSIMCLSVWKNYSRISWTLYHERNPNAASS
;
A
#
# COMPACT_ATOMS: atom_id res chain seq x y z
N MET A 1 -25.69 0.74 14.84
CA MET A 1 -25.26 -0.57 14.30
C MET A 1 -23.77 -0.46 14.03
N PRO A 2 -22.93 -1.42 14.43
CA PRO A 2 -21.53 -1.38 14.03
C PRO A 2 -21.46 -1.44 12.51
N GLU A 3 -20.73 -0.49 11.92
CA GLU A 3 -20.49 -0.43 10.48
C GLU A 3 -19.80 -1.74 10.06
N ALA A 4 -20.34 -2.41 9.05
CA ALA A 4 -19.77 -3.68 8.59
C ALA A 4 -18.36 -3.40 8.05
N VAL A 5 -17.35 -4.10 8.59
CA VAL A 5 -15.96 -3.96 8.14
C VAL A 5 -15.88 -4.26 6.63
N PRO A 6 -15.36 -3.33 5.81
CA PRO A 6 -15.30 -3.52 4.37
C PRO A 6 -14.49 -4.77 4.00
N ILE A 7 -14.98 -5.57 3.05
CA ILE A 7 -14.40 -6.89 2.73
C ILE A 7 -12.96 -6.80 2.22
N GLU A 8 -12.59 -5.69 1.58
CA GLU A 8 -11.25 -5.40 1.07
C GLU A 8 -10.20 -5.28 2.18
N THR A 9 -10.62 -5.01 3.41
CA THR A 9 -9.73 -4.96 4.57
C THR A 9 -9.52 -6.33 5.21
N ARG A 10 -10.35 -7.31 4.87
CA ARG A 10 -10.38 -8.65 5.49
C ARG A 10 -9.50 -9.62 4.70
N LEU A 11 -8.93 -10.61 5.38
CA LEU A 11 -8.15 -11.67 4.72
C LEU A 11 -8.98 -12.43 3.68
N GLU A 12 -10.28 -12.58 3.92
CA GLU A 12 -11.20 -13.18 2.97
C GLU A 12 -11.23 -12.43 1.63
N GLY A 13 -11.32 -11.09 1.66
CA GLY A 13 -11.29 -10.27 0.46
C GLY A 13 -9.95 -10.35 -0.27
N PHE A 14 -8.84 -10.35 0.49
CA PHE A 14 -7.50 -10.57 -0.06
C PHE A 14 -7.41 -11.91 -0.82
N PHE A 15 -7.72 -13.03 -0.17
CA PHE A 15 -7.58 -14.34 -0.81
C PHE A 15 -8.56 -14.52 -1.98
N ARG A 16 -9.80 -14.03 -1.88
CA ARG A 16 -10.74 -14.04 -3.00
C ARG A 16 -10.17 -13.30 -4.21
N SER A 17 -9.58 -12.13 -3.99
CA SER A 17 -8.99 -11.31 -5.04
C SER A 17 -7.80 -12.02 -5.68
N VAL A 18 -6.88 -12.56 -4.88
CA VAL A 18 -5.71 -13.28 -5.38
C VAL A 18 -6.11 -14.53 -6.16
N LEU A 19 -7.00 -15.36 -5.60
CA LEU A 19 -7.47 -16.58 -6.24
C LEU A 19 -8.20 -16.29 -7.55
N HIS A 20 -8.99 -15.23 -7.62
CA HIS A 20 -9.62 -14.80 -8.86
C HIS A 20 -8.59 -14.49 -9.94
N HIS A 21 -7.54 -13.72 -9.62
CA HIS A 21 -6.45 -13.44 -10.58
C HIS A 21 -5.70 -14.71 -11.00
N LEU A 22 -5.45 -15.63 -10.06
CA LEU A 22 -4.79 -16.90 -10.36
C LEU A 22 -5.64 -17.78 -11.29
N LEU A 23 -6.95 -17.87 -11.04
CA LEU A 23 -7.90 -18.63 -11.86
C LEU A 23 -8.06 -18.05 -13.27
N GLN A 24 -7.99 -16.73 -13.41
CA GLN A 24 -8.02 -16.07 -14.72
C GLN A 24 -6.72 -16.27 -15.52
N SER A 25 -5.62 -16.64 -14.86
CA SER A 25 -4.36 -16.90 -15.52
C SER A 25 -4.34 -18.33 -16.09
N SER A 26 -4.45 -18.44 -17.41
CA SER A 26 -4.48 -19.73 -18.14
C SER A 26 -3.26 -20.62 -17.91
N ARG A 27 -2.14 -20.06 -17.44
CA ARG A 27 -0.90 -20.78 -17.14
C ARG A 27 -0.82 -21.34 -15.74
N LEU A 28 -1.72 -20.90 -14.87
CA LEU A 28 -1.67 -21.19 -13.44
C LEU A 28 -2.77 -22.17 -13.02
N GLY A 29 -3.75 -22.44 -13.89
CA GLY A 29 -4.86 -23.36 -13.65
C GLY A 29 -4.43 -24.69 -13.03
N SER A 30 -4.69 -24.89 -11.74
CA SER A 30 -4.69 -26.21 -11.14
C SER A 30 -6.08 -26.81 -11.29
N ASP A 31 -6.20 -27.88 -12.09
CA ASP A 31 -7.45 -28.63 -12.25
C ASP A 31 -8.01 -29.06 -10.89
N GLU A 32 -7.15 -29.45 -9.95
CA GLU A 32 -7.55 -29.89 -8.62
C GLU A 32 -8.22 -28.76 -7.80
N ALA A 33 -7.64 -27.56 -7.81
CA ALA A 33 -8.19 -26.42 -7.09
C ALA A 33 -9.46 -25.88 -7.77
N LEU A 34 -9.53 -25.92 -9.10
CA LEU A 34 -10.74 -25.59 -9.85
C LEU A 34 -11.87 -26.60 -9.54
N GLU A 35 -11.57 -27.89 -9.48
CA GLU A 35 -12.53 -28.93 -9.12
C GLU A 35 -12.95 -28.84 -7.65
N ALA A 36 -12.04 -28.49 -6.73
CA ALA A 36 -12.38 -28.19 -5.34
C ALA A 36 -13.33 -26.98 -5.24
N TRP A 37 -13.09 -25.93 -6.04
CA TRP A 37 -13.98 -24.79 -6.14
C TRP A 37 -15.36 -25.18 -6.68
N LYS A 38 -15.42 -25.92 -7.80
CA LYS A 38 -16.69 -26.38 -8.40
C LYS A 38 -17.50 -27.22 -7.41
N ARG A 39 -16.86 -28.19 -6.75
CA ARG A 39 -17.49 -29.09 -5.76
C ARG A 39 -18.11 -28.31 -4.59
N LYS A 40 -17.40 -27.28 -4.14
CA LYS A 40 -17.87 -26.45 -3.03
C LYS A 40 -18.97 -25.48 -3.47
N SER A 41 -18.90 -24.95 -4.69
CA SER A 41 -19.92 -24.07 -5.29
C SER A 41 -21.21 -24.81 -5.68
N SER A 42 -21.14 -26.11 -5.98
CA SER A 42 -22.31 -26.95 -6.28
C SER A 42 -23.04 -27.48 -5.04
N SER A 43 -22.53 -27.21 -3.83
CA SER A 43 -23.14 -27.64 -2.57
C SER A 43 -24.32 -26.73 -2.20
N THR A 44 -25.50 -27.33 -2.03
CA THR A 44 -26.76 -26.64 -1.67
C THR A 44 -26.99 -26.49 -0.16
N ARG A 45 -25.99 -26.77 0.69
CA ARG A 45 -26.13 -26.61 2.15
C ARG A 45 -26.27 -25.13 2.53
N SER A 46 -27.33 -24.78 3.24
CA SER A 46 -27.48 -23.45 3.84
C SER A 46 -26.36 -23.20 4.86
N GLY A 47 -25.74 -22.02 4.82
CA GLY A 47 -24.60 -21.66 5.67
C GLY A 47 -23.22 -22.12 5.15
N TRP A 48 -23.15 -22.75 3.99
CA TRP A 48 -21.91 -23.19 3.36
C TRP A 48 -21.18 -22.01 2.66
N GLY A 49 -20.43 -21.24 3.45
CA GLY A 49 -19.62 -20.11 2.97
C GLY A 49 -18.15 -20.46 2.75
N TRP A 50 -17.48 -19.71 1.88
CA TRP A 50 -16.02 -19.73 1.80
C TRP A 50 -15.44 -18.96 2.99
N THR A 51 -14.74 -19.66 3.89
CA THR A 51 -14.02 -19.01 4.99
C THR A 51 -12.65 -18.52 4.53
N ALA A 52 -12.06 -17.58 5.27
CA ALA A 52 -10.67 -17.15 5.02
C ALA A 52 -9.69 -18.34 5.06
N GLU A 53 -9.91 -19.33 5.95
CA GLU A 53 -9.09 -20.52 6.05
C GLU A 53 -9.19 -21.42 4.80
N ASP A 54 -10.39 -21.62 4.28
CA ASP A 54 -10.60 -22.39 3.03
C ASP A 54 -9.86 -21.74 1.86
N LEU A 55 -9.99 -20.41 1.74
CA LEU A 55 -9.37 -19.64 0.67
C LEU A 55 -7.84 -19.63 0.82
N GLN A 56 -7.33 -19.53 2.04
CA GLN A 56 -5.90 -19.65 2.33
C GLN A 56 -5.35 -21.03 1.94
N LYS A 57 -6.07 -22.12 2.26
CA LYS A 57 -5.66 -23.49 1.87
C LYS A 57 -5.62 -23.63 0.36
N MET A 58 -6.63 -23.11 -0.35
CA MET A 58 -6.67 -23.14 -1.81
C MET A 58 -5.53 -22.32 -2.42
N PHE A 59 -5.24 -21.14 -1.87
CA PHE A 59 -4.11 -20.32 -2.27
C PHE A 59 -2.78 -21.06 -2.07
N LEU A 60 -2.58 -21.68 -0.92
CA LEU A 60 -1.38 -22.48 -0.63
C LEU A 60 -1.23 -23.64 -1.62
N ALA A 61 -2.29 -24.41 -1.86
CA ALA A 61 -2.26 -25.51 -2.81
C ALA A 61 -1.86 -25.03 -4.21
N TRP A 62 -2.35 -23.87 -4.63
CA TRP A 62 -2.02 -23.27 -5.91
C TRP A 62 -0.55 -22.84 -6.00
N MET A 63 -0.05 -22.14 -5.00
CA MET A 63 1.35 -21.70 -4.94
C MET A 63 2.31 -22.88 -4.82
N LEU A 64 1.90 -23.94 -4.11
CA LEU A 64 2.67 -25.16 -3.92
C LEU A 64 2.57 -26.16 -5.09
N GLY A 65 1.56 -26.04 -5.95
CA GLY A 65 1.41 -26.84 -7.18
C GLY A 65 1.96 -26.16 -8.44
N SER A 66 2.08 -24.83 -8.44
CA SER A 66 2.52 -24.08 -9.63
C SER A 66 3.97 -24.39 -10.00
N THR A 67 4.21 -24.67 -11.28
CA THR A 67 5.55 -24.79 -11.89
C THR A 67 6.03 -23.48 -12.53
N VAL A 68 5.19 -22.44 -12.52
CA VAL A 68 5.46 -21.14 -13.14
C VAL A 68 5.90 -20.14 -12.08
N ASP A 69 6.86 -19.29 -12.44
CA ASP A 69 7.28 -18.16 -11.61
C ASP A 69 6.14 -17.14 -11.44
N ILE A 70 5.71 -16.96 -10.20
CA ILE A 70 4.65 -16.03 -9.83
C ILE A 70 5.28 -14.78 -9.21
N THR A 71 4.88 -13.60 -9.67
CA THR A 71 5.22 -12.33 -9.01
C THR A 71 3.94 -11.62 -8.65
N MET A 72 3.78 -11.29 -7.38
CA MET A 72 2.58 -10.65 -6.85
C MET A 72 2.91 -9.27 -6.29
N PHE A 73 2.20 -8.27 -6.79
CA PHE A 73 2.21 -6.92 -6.26
C PHE A 73 1.00 -6.74 -5.35
N ILE A 74 1.24 -6.50 -4.07
CA ILE A 74 0.20 -6.29 -3.05
C ILE A 74 0.24 -4.83 -2.65
N ASP A 75 -0.76 -4.07 -3.09
CA ASP A 75 -0.87 -2.65 -2.80
C ASP A 75 -1.68 -2.39 -1.52
N ALA A 76 -1.37 -1.27 -0.85
CA ALA A 76 -2.11 -0.76 0.31
C ALA A 76 -2.26 -1.76 1.48
N PHE A 77 -1.21 -2.53 1.78
CA PHE A 77 -1.23 -3.60 2.79
C PHE A 77 -1.56 -3.11 4.22
N ASP A 78 -1.36 -1.82 4.51
CA ASP A 78 -1.73 -1.18 5.79
C ASP A 78 -3.25 -1.13 6.05
N LYS A 79 -4.06 -1.43 5.03
CA LYS A 79 -5.53 -1.51 5.11
C LYS A 79 -6.06 -2.81 5.72
N CYS A 80 -5.19 -3.76 6.07
CA CYS A 80 -5.62 -4.97 6.75
C CYS A 80 -6.38 -4.64 8.06
N GLU A 81 -7.46 -5.37 8.31
CA GLU A 81 -8.41 -5.17 9.41
C GLU A 81 -7.73 -5.22 10.79
N SER A 82 -6.65 -5.98 10.93
CA SER A 82 -5.87 -6.04 12.17
C SER A 82 -4.39 -6.25 11.92
N THR A 83 -3.58 -5.76 12.86
CA THR A 83 -2.12 -6.00 12.92
C THR A 83 -1.79 -7.49 12.92
N LEU A 84 -2.56 -8.29 13.66
CA LEU A 84 -2.36 -9.74 13.75
C LEU A 84 -2.61 -10.44 12.40
N ALA A 85 -3.69 -10.07 11.70
CA ALA A 85 -3.99 -10.61 10.38
C ALA A 85 -2.88 -10.26 9.36
N ALA A 86 -2.37 -9.02 9.40
CA ALA A 86 -1.26 -8.59 8.57
C ALA A 86 0.02 -9.39 8.87
N CYS A 87 0.37 -9.58 10.15
CA CYS A 87 1.53 -10.40 10.54
C CYS A 87 1.38 -11.86 10.09
N ASN A 88 0.23 -12.48 10.31
CA ASN A 88 -0.03 -13.86 9.88
C ASN A 88 0.11 -14.02 8.36
N LEU A 89 -0.36 -13.04 7.59
CA LEU A 89 -0.20 -13.04 6.13
C LEU A 89 1.27 -12.86 5.73
N MET A 90 2.02 -11.96 6.38
CA MET A 90 3.46 -11.80 6.13
C MET A 90 4.25 -13.09 6.43
N ASP A 91 3.93 -13.77 7.54
CA ASP A 91 4.54 -15.04 7.91
C ASP A 91 4.21 -16.13 6.89
N LEU A 92 2.96 -16.18 6.41
CA LEU A 92 2.54 -17.11 5.36
C LEU A 92 3.34 -16.90 4.07
N LEU A 93 3.48 -15.66 3.61
CA LEU A 93 4.22 -15.33 2.39
C LEU A 93 5.72 -15.62 2.54
N SER A 94 6.28 -15.38 3.73
CA SER A 94 7.69 -15.68 4.04
C SER A 94 7.95 -17.18 4.01
N LYS A 95 7.07 -17.98 4.64
CA LYS A 95 7.14 -19.45 4.58
C LYS A 95 7.05 -19.98 3.16
N LEU A 96 6.17 -19.42 2.32
CA LEU A 96 6.05 -19.80 0.90
C LEU A 96 7.35 -19.55 0.12
N LYS A 97 8.09 -18.50 0.46
CA LYS A 97 9.40 -18.22 -0.13
C LYS A 97 10.44 -19.25 0.32
N GLU A 98 10.51 -19.53 1.62
CA GLU A 98 11.50 -20.45 2.21
C GLU A 98 11.28 -21.92 1.82
N HIS A 99 10.03 -22.38 1.77
CA HIS A 99 9.71 -23.79 1.48
C HIS A 99 10.16 -24.24 0.08
N ARG A 100 10.41 -23.30 -0.84
CA ARG A 100 10.83 -23.59 -2.21
C ARG A 100 12.33 -23.53 -2.44
N ASP A 101 13.11 -23.09 -1.45
CA ASP A 101 14.57 -23.08 -1.53
C ASP A 101 15.21 -24.43 -1.14
N ILE A 102 14.41 -25.42 -0.68
CA ILE A 102 14.89 -26.68 -0.09
C ILE A 102 14.88 -27.89 -1.06
N GLY A 103 14.30 -27.77 -2.26
CA GLY A 103 14.51 -28.78 -3.31
C GLY A 103 13.34 -29.02 -4.26
N GLN A 104 13.69 -29.27 -5.52
CA GLN A 104 12.89 -29.87 -6.60
C GLN A 104 11.73 -29.07 -7.23
N TYR A 105 11.42 -27.85 -6.78
CA TYR A 105 10.39 -27.02 -7.42
C TYR A 105 11.02 -25.92 -8.29
N LEU A 106 10.59 -25.84 -9.56
CA LEU A 106 11.15 -24.94 -10.58
C LEU A 106 10.74 -23.46 -10.43
N SER A 107 9.77 -23.15 -9.58
CA SER A 107 9.19 -21.80 -9.48
C SER A 107 9.42 -21.13 -8.13
N ARG A 108 9.80 -19.86 -8.16
CA ARG A 108 10.06 -19.04 -6.95
C ARG A 108 9.10 -17.86 -6.89
N PRO A 109 8.11 -17.87 -5.99
CA PRO A 109 7.19 -16.75 -5.88
C PRO A 109 7.91 -15.50 -5.35
N ARG A 110 7.67 -14.36 -5.98
CA ARG A 110 8.16 -13.06 -5.57
C ARG A 110 6.99 -12.20 -5.09
N PHE A 111 7.17 -11.57 -3.95
CA PHE A 111 6.15 -10.69 -3.36
C PHE A 111 6.71 -9.27 -3.26
N CYS A 112 5.97 -8.31 -3.80
CA CYS A 112 6.25 -6.88 -3.70
C CYS A 112 5.08 -6.23 -2.97
N ILE A 113 5.33 -5.75 -1.74
CA ILE A 113 4.27 -5.26 -0.85
C ILE A 113 4.46 -3.76 -0.65
N SER A 114 3.44 -2.98 -1.00
CA SER A 114 3.36 -1.56 -0.66
C SER A 114 2.56 -1.40 0.64
N ARG A 115 3.04 -0.53 1.54
CA ARG A 115 2.32 -0.18 2.77
C ARG A 115 2.67 1.24 3.20
N ARG A 116 1.72 1.92 3.83
CA ARG A 116 2.03 3.12 4.60
C ARG A 116 2.91 2.76 5.79
N ARG A 117 3.80 3.69 6.17
CA ARG A 117 4.75 3.50 7.27
C ARG A 117 4.13 3.54 8.67
N TYR A 118 2.82 3.76 8.76
CA TYR A 118 2.14 3.96 10.02
C TYR A 118 0.88 3.08 10.13
N PRO A 119 0.66 2.43 11.29
CA PRO A 119 1.59 2.31 12.43
C PRO A 119 2.76 1.35 12.12
N ASN A 120 3.92 1.61 12.72
CA ASN A 120 5.13 0.77 12.61
C ASN A 120 4.88 -0.59 13.27
N VAL A 121 4.35 -1.55 12.51
CA VAL A 121 4.29 -2.93 12.96
C VAL A 121 5.65 -3.56 12.69
N GLY A 122 6.44 -3.69 13.75
CA GLY A 122 7.74 -4.35 13.75
C GLY A 122 7.62 -5.74 13.13
N THR A 123 8.10 -5.86 11.90
CA THR A 123 8.15 -7.11 11.15
C THR A 123 9.63 -7.33 10.83
N SER A 124 10.12 -8.54 11.11
CA SER A 124 11.49 -8.99 10.79
C SER A 124 11.81 -8.64 9.34
N GLN A 125 12.91 -7.91 9.10
CA GLN A 125 13.11 -7.05 7.94
C GLN A 125 13.30 -7.84 6.62
N PRO A 126 12.32 -7.86 5.69
CA PRO A 126 12.61 -8.08 4.27
C PRO A 126 13.36 -6.87 3.69
N LEU A 127 13.90 -7.01 2.48
CA LEU A 127 14.40 -5.88 1.68
C LEU A 127 13.32 -4.79 1.60
N GLN A 128 13.55 -3.65 2.27
CA GLN A 128 12.60 -2.55 2.35
C GLN A 128 13.11 -1.35 1.55
N ILE A 129 12.32 -0.90 0.59
CA ILE A 129 12.51 0.41 -0.03
C ILE A 129 11.69 1.43 0.72
N VAL A 130 12.36 2.47 1.18
CA VAL A 130 11.75 3.62 1.82
C VAL A 130 11.69 4.74 0.81
N VAL A 131 10.52 4.92 0.21
CA VAL A 131 10.31 5.89 -0.88
C VAL A 131 10.67 7.31 -0.45
N GLU A 132 10.30 7.73 0.77
CA GLU A 132 10.59 9.09 1.27
C GLU A 132 12.09 9.36 1.49
N ARG A 133 12.93 8.33 1.54
CA ARG A 133 14.39 8.48 1.75
C ARG A 133 15.18 8.50 0.45
N VAL A 134 14.57 8.18 -0.68
CA VAL A 134 15.26 8.04 -1.97
C VAL A 134 14.76 9.00 -3.04
N ASN A 135 13.66 9.72 -2.79
CA ASN A 135 13.01 10.59 -3.77
C ASN A 135 13.60 12.00 -3.91
N GLU A 136 14.57 12.40 -3.08
CA GLU A 136 15.01 13.81 -3.02
C GLU A 136 15.48 14.35 -4.37
N ALA A 137 16.29 13.58 -5.10
CA ALA A 137 16.81 13.97 -6.42
C ALA A 137 15.69 14.08 -7.47
N ASP A 138 14.75 13.14 -7.47
CA ASP A 138 13.62 13.14 -8.42
C ASP A 138 12.65 14.29 -8.14
N ILE A 139 12.42 14.60 -6.86
CA ILE A 139 11.62 15.76 -6.45
C ILE A 139 12.30 17.05 -6.88
N MET A 140 13.60 17.20 -6.64
CA MET A 140 14.35 18.39 -7.08
C MET A 140 14.22 18.59 -8.59
N LYS A 141 14.45 17.52 -9.36
CA LYS A 141 14.34 17.56 -10.83
C LYS A 141 12.92 17.96 -11.28
N TYR A 142 11.89 17.40 -10.65
CA TYR A 142 10.51 17.77 -10.93
C TYR A 142 10.25 19.25 -10.63
N VAL A 143 10.65 19.72 -9.45
CA VAL A 143 10.45 21.10 -9.00
C VAL A 143 11.18 22.08 -9.94
N ASP A 144 12.46 21.83 -10.24
CA ASP A 144 13.25 22.65 -11.15
C ASP A 144 12.62 22.75 -12.54
N SER A 145 12.13 21.63 -13.08
CA SER A 145 11.46 21.62 -14.40
C SER A 145 10.07 22.26 -14.40
N SER A 146 9.43 22.39 -13.23
CA SER A 146 8.05 22.84 -13.12
C SER A 146 7.91 24.31 -12.73
N LEU A 147 8.95 24.91 -12.16
CA LEU A 147 9.01 26.33 -11.87
C LEU A 147 9.31 27.10 -13.17
N GLN A 148 8.42 27.99 -13.56
CA GLN A 148 8.50 28.70 -14.86
C GLN A 148 8.87 30.18 -14.74
N THR A 149 9.17 30.70 -13.55
CA THR A 149 9.20 32.15 -13.32
C THR A 149 10.53 32.80 -13.74
N PRO A 150 10.54 33.75 -14.70
CA PRO A 150 11.78 34.41 -15.16
C PRO A 150 12.39 35.42 -14.17
N THR A 151 11.68 35.78 -13.10
CA THR A 151 12.07 36.86 -12.18
C THR A 151 12.01 36.39 -10.72
N GLY A 152 13.13 35.87 -10.20
CA GLY A 152 13.26 35.52 -8.78
C GLY A 152 14.35 34.48 -8.45
N ASP A 153 14.52 34.21 -7.15
CA ASP A 153 15.39 33.15 -6.62
C ASP A 153 14.74 31.75 -6.82
N LEU A 154 14.71 31.30 -8.07
CA LEU A 154 14.18 29.98 -8.46
C LEU A 154 14.91 28.84 -7.74
N HIS A 155 16.23 28.92 -7.68
CA HIS A 155 17.05 27.86 -7.10
C HIS A 155 16.86 27.76 -5.58
N GLY A 156 16.68 28.88 -4.87
CA GLY A 156 16.31 28.85 -3.46
C GLY A 156 14.87 28.39 -3.24
N LEU A 157 13.92 28.75 -4.10
CA LEU A 157 12.54 28.25 -4.01
C LEU A 157 12.50 26.73 -4.22
N SER A 158 13.19 26.25 -5.25
CA SER A 158 13.29 24.83 -5.55
C SER A 158 13.85 24.03 -4.38
N ARG A 159 15.01 24.43 -3.85
CA ARG A 159 15.62 23.79 -2.67
C ARG A 159 14.69 23.80 -1.46
N ARG A 160 13.95 24.89 -1.23
CA ARG A 160 13.00 24.98 -0.11
C ARG A 160 11.81 24.04 -0.31
N ILE A 161 11.25 23.93 -1.52
CA ILE A 161 10.15 23.01 -1.83
C ILE A 161 10.64 21.57 -1.67
N THR A 162 11.78 21.21 -2.26
CA THR A 162 12.36 19.87 -2.14
C THR A 162 12.64 19.50 -0.69
N SER A 163 13.30 20.39 0.07
CA SER A 163 13.59 20.15 1.49
C SER A 163 12.32 19.98 2.33
N ARG A 164 11.30 20.82 2.11
CA ARG A 164 10.02 20.74 2.84
C ARG A 164 9.17 19.55 2.44
N SER A 165 9.35 18.99 1.25
CA SER A 165 8.64 17.79 0.82
C SER A 165 8.95 16.57 1.69
N GLN A 166 10.12 16.55 2.34
CA GLN A 166 10.60 15.40 3.12
C GLN A 166 10.49 14.08 2.34
N GLY A 167 10.75 14.11 1.03
CA GLY A 167 10.66 12.95 0.13
C GLY A 167 9.26 12.57 -0.33
N ILE A 168 8.22 13.31 0.09
CA ILE A 168 6.82 13.09 -0.31
C ILE A 168 6.55 13.82 -1.62
N PHE A 169 6.52 13.08 -2.73
CA PHE A 169 6.34 13.65 -4.07
C PHE A 169 5.03 14.41 -4.23
N LEU A 170 3.93 13.89 -3.65
CA LEU A 170 2.63 14.56 -3.67
C LEU A 170 2.68 15.95 -3.03
N TRP A 171 3.49 16.12 -1.98
CA TRP A 171 3.67 17.43 -1.35
C TRP A 171 4.33 18.42 -2.31
N ALA A 172 5.40 18.00 -2.99
CA ALA A 172 6.10 18.85 -3.96
C ALA A 172 5.20 19.20 -5.16
N PHE A 173 4.43 18.23 -5.65
CA PHE A 173 3.43 18.46 -6.69
C PHE A 173 2.43 19.54 -6.28
N LEU A 174 1.84 19.38 -5.10
CA LEU A 174 0.85 20.31 -4.55
C LEU A 174 1.42 21.72 -4.33
N ALA A 175 2.64 21.82 -3.82
CA ALA A 175 3.34 23.10 -3.67
C ALA A 175 3.52 23.83 -5.01
N ILE A 176 3.90 23.10 -6.06
CA ILE A 176 4.05 23.66 -7.41
C ILE A 176 2.71 24.13 -7.98
N GLN A 177 1.63 23.37 -7.79
CA GLN A 177 0.30 23.81 -8.23
C GLN A 177 -0.12 25.12 -7.54
N LYS A 178 0.14 25.25 -6.24
CA LYS A 178 -0.14 26.51 -5.53
C LYS A 178 0.72 27.67 -5.97
N ASP A 179 2.00 27.45 -6.29
CA ASP A 179 2.84 28.51 -6.84
C ASP A 179 2.31 29.01 -8.19
N LYS A 180 1.77 28.11 -9.03
CA LYS A 180 1.12 28.48 -10.30
C LYS A 180 -0.17 29.27 -10.09
N GLU A 181 -1.05 28.82 -9.21
CA GLU A 181 -2.29 29.53 -8.87
C GLU A 181 -2.00 30.97 -8.38
N ILE A 182 -1.03 31.14 -7.47
CA ILE A 182 -0.64 32.48 -6.96
C ILE A 182 -0.10 33.38 -8.08
N GLN A 183 0.59 32.82 -9.08
CA GLN A 183 1.09 33.59 -10.23
C GLN A 183 -0.05 34.02 -11.17
N GLU A 184 -1.06 33.18 -11.36
CA GLU A 184 -2.25 33.50 -12.17
C GLU A 184 -3.11 34.58 -11.52
N ASP A 185 -3.24 34.56 -10.19
CA ASP A 185 -4.06 35.51 -9.43
C ASP A 185 -3.39 36.90 -9.27
N GLY A 186 -2.13 37.06 -9.71
CA GLY A 186 -1.39 38.33 -9.62
C GLY A 186 -1.08 38.78 -8.18
N GLU A 187 -1.36 37.94 -7.18
CA GLU A 187 -1.16 38.24 -5.78
C GLU A 187 0.34 38.17 -5.41
N SER A 188 0.86 39.24 -4.80
CA SER A 188 2.24 39.33 -4.30
C SER A 188 2.44 39.15 -2.78
N PRO A 189 1.58 38.48 -1.99
CA PRO A 189 1.96 38.20 -0.61
C PRO A 189 3.08 37.15 -0.64
N ASN A 190 3.95 37.16 0.38
CA ASN A 190 5.07 36.24 0.55
C ASN A 190 4.70 34.82 0.05
N ARG A 191 5.18 34.42 -1.13
CA ARG A 191 4.82 33.12 -1.77
C ARG A 191 5.04 31.93 -0.82
N LEU A 192 6.04 32.07 0.05
CA LEU A 192 6.38 31.11 1.11
C LEU A 192 5.33 31.01 2.22
N GLN A 193 4.58 32.06 2.52
CA GLN A 193 3.46 32.05 3.46
C GLN A 193 2.28 31.27 2.90
N GLY A 194 1.92 31.46 1.62
CA GLY A 194 0.88 30.67 0.94
C GLY A 194 1.23 29.17 0.93
N LEU A 195 2.48 28.84 0.57
CA LEU A 195 2.99 27.47 0.64
C LEU A 195 3.02 26.93 2.08
N SER A 196 3.31 27.76 3.08
CA SER A 196 3.30 27.36 4.49
C SER A 196 1.89 27.10 5.04
N ILE A 197 0.89 27.87 4.60
CA ILE A 197 -0.52 27.63 4.93
C ILE A 197 -1.00 26.32 4.32
N MET A 198 -0.63 26.03 3.08
CA MET A 198 -0.85 24.71 2.46
C MET A 198 -0.18 23.60 3.27
N CYS A 199 1.05 23.83 3.73
CA CYS A 199 1.79 22.88 4.56
C CYS A 199 1.04 22.56 5.85
N LEU A 200 0.47 23.58 6.52
CA LEU A 200 -0.34 23.39 7.72
C LEU A 200 -1.66 22.67 7.43
N SER A 201 -2.33 22.94 6.31
CA SER A 201 -3.60 22.28 5.99
C SER A 201 -3.41 20.83 5.57
N VAL A 202 -2.42 20.54 4.72
CA VAL A 202 -2.06 19.18 4.32
C VAL A 202 -1.54 18.39 5.51
N TRP A 203 -0.64 18.97 6.34
CA TRP A 203 -0.16 18.31 7.55
C TRP A 203 -1.26 18.13 8.59
N LYS A 204 -2.16 19.11 8.80
CA LYS A 204 -3.32 18.94 9.70
C LYS A 204 -4.23 17.83 9.21
N ASN A 205 -4.44 17.70 7.90
CA ASN A 205 -5.25 16.61 7.33
C ASN A 205 -4.54 15.26 7.46
N TYR A 206 -3.25 15.18 7.15
CA TYR A 206 -2.46 13.96 7.32
C TYR A 206 -2.37 13.55 8.79
N SER A 207 -2.14 14.50 9.69
CA SER A 207 -2.07 14.30 11.14
C SER A 207 -3.43 13.92 11.70
N ARG A 208 -4.52 14.57 11.27
CA ARG A 208 -5.89 14.20 11.69
C ARG A 208 -6.24 12.79 11.25
N ILE A 209 -6.00 12.43 9.98
CA ILE A 209 -6.21 11.07 9.47
C ILE A 209 -5.34 10.07 10.24
N SER A 210 -4.09 10.42 10.53
CA SER A 210 -3.18 9.59 11.33
C SER A 210 -3.67 9.43 12.77
N TRP A 211 -4.22 10.48 13.38
CA TRP A 211 -4.71 10.49 14.75
C TRP A 211 -6.02 9.70 14.87
N THR A 212 -6.99 9.91 13.97
CA THR A 212 -8.24 9.12 13.96
C THR A 212 -7.95 7.64 13.71
N LEU A 213 -7.10 7.29 12.74
CA LEU A 213 -6.77 5.88 12.49
C LEU A 213 -5.98 5.23 13.64
N TYR A 214 -5.17 6.00 14.38
CA TYR A 214 -4.47 5.49 15.55
C TYR A 214 -5.42 5.22 16.72
N HIS A 215 -6.35 6.14 16.99
CA HIS A 215 -7.29 6.02 18.11
C HIS A 215 -8.46 5.07 17.83
N GLU A 216 -8.88 4.92 16.57
CA GLU A 216 -9.83 3.87 16.16
C GLU A 216 -9.23 2.47 16.33
N ARG A 217 -7.92 2.32 16.16
CA ARG A 217 -7.21 1.03 16.32
C ARG A 217 -6.66 0.80 17.74
N ASN A 218 -6.57 1.83 18.58
CA ASN A 218 -6.11 1.75 19.97
C ASN A 218 -6.96 2.65 20.90
N PRO A 219 -8.20 2.25 21.23
CA PRO A 219 -9.13 3.07 22.00
C PRO A 219 -8.63 3.39 23.43
N ASN A 220 -7.69 2.60 23.96
CA ASN A 220 -7.13 2.79 25.31
C ASN A 220 -5.94 3.78 25.35
N ALA A 221 -5.47 4.30 24.21
CA ALA A 221 -4.32 5.20 24.15
C ALA A 221 -4.69 6.69 24.35
N ALA A 222 -5.98 7.03 24.47
CA ALA A 222 -6.45 8.41 24.65
C ALA A 222 -6.52 8.87 26.12
N SER A 223 -6.17 8.00 27.07
CA SER A 223 -6.46 8.17 28.50
C SER A 223 -5.22 8.45 29.36
N SER A 224 -4.13 8.95 28.80
CA SER A 224 -2.86 9.19 29.51
C SER A 224 -2.26 10.54 29.18
#